data_AF-V5I7M5-F1
#
_entry.id   AF-V5I7M5-F1
#
_cell.length_a   1.000
_cell.length_b   1.000
_cell.length_c   1.000
_cell.angle_alpha   90.00
_cell.angle_beta   90.00
_cell.angle_gamma   90.00
#
_symmetry.space_group_name_H-M   'P 1'
#
loop_
_entity.id
_entity.type
_entity.pdbx_description
1 polymer ?
#
loop_
_entity_poly.entity_id
_entity_poly.type
_entity_poly.pdbx_seq_one_letter_code
_entity_poly.pdbx_strand_id
1 'polypeptide(L)'
;WASFLDSLTEELEEKNFEHVYDDYKFVTKKELETLGLEHLIGTNLLRAYMHGYFIDVRLYKKAKSVANPFEYEEYRKRKIRETIEKDRGNRVQLNNLPKVNKDLALKLMGDQTKKKKKE
;
A
#
# COMPACT_ATOMS: atom_id res chain seq x y z
N TRP A 1 10.32 21.50 53.88
CA TRP A 1 8.90 21.43 53.48
C TRP A 1 8.93 21.32 51.96
N ALA A 2 8.70 20.21 51.26
CA ALA A 2 7.87 19.05 51.54
C ALA A 2 8.57 17.77 51.01
N SER A 3 9.37 17.13 51.87
CA SER A 3 10.16 15.94 51.51
C SER A 3 9.30 14.74 51.10
N PHE A 4 8.05 14.67 51.58
CA PHE A 4 7.10 13.62 51.18
C PHE A 4 6.54 13.84 49.77
N LEU A 5 6.33 15.10 49.37
CA LEU A 5 5.93 15.39 48.00
C LEU A 5 7.10 15.14 47.06
N ASP A 6 8.30 15.64 47.38
CA ASP A 6 9.51 15.33 46.59
C ASP A 6 9.71 13.82 46.45
N SER A 7 9.62 13.05 47.53
CA SER A 7 9.69 11.57 47.49
C SER A 7 8.56 10.94 46.67
N LEU A 8 7.34 11.46 46.73
CA LEU A 8 6.22 10.94 45.95
C LEU A 8 6.35 11.30 44.47
N THR A 9 6.89 12.48 44.13
CA THR A 9 7.23 12.85 42.76
C THR A 9 8.44 12.08 42.25
N GLU A 10 9.45 11.83 43.07
CA GLU A 10 10.64 11.06 42.73
C GLU A 10 10.27 9.59 42.45
N GLU A 11 9.40 8.98 43.26
CA GLU A 11 8.82 7.65 42.99
C GLU A 11 7.89 7.61 41.77
N LEU A 12 7.27 8.74 41.39
CA LEU A 12 6.38 8.82 40.22
C LEU A 12 7.18 9.08 38.93
N GLU A 13 8.27 9.84 39.00
CA GLU A 13 9.22 10.10 37.92
C GLU A 13 10.06 8.86 37.60
N GLU A 14 10.42 8.04 38.60
CA GLU A 14 11.11 6.75 38.39
C GLU A 14 10.24 5.69 37.69
N LYS A 15 8.91 5.87 37.59
CA LYS A 15 8.03 4.96 36.86
C LYS A 15 8.12 5.16 35.35
N ASN A 16 9.32 4.96 34.78
CA ASN A 16 9.59 4.23 33.54
C ASN A 16 8.54 4.28 32.40
N PHE A 17 7.92 5.43 32.15
CA PHE A 17 7.02 5.57 31.01
C PHE A 17 7.80 5.64 29.68
N GLU A 18 9.10 5.94 29.71
CA GLU A 18 9.92 6.09 28.50
C GLU A 18 10.30 4.76 27.85
N HIS A 19 10.67 3.72 28.60
CA HIS A 19 11.17 2.47 27.99
C HIS A 19 10.10 1.45 27.58
N VAL A 20 8.84 1.64 27.98
CA VAL A 20 7.77 0.66 27.72
C VAL A 20 7.22 0.76 26.30
N TYR A 21 7.47 1.84 25.56
CA TYR A 21 6.85 2.07 24.25
C TYR A 21 7.76 1.86 23.02
N ASP A 22 9.07 1.64 23.20
CA ASP A 22 9.99 1.47 22.06
C ASP A 22 9.60 0.31 21.13
N ASP A 23 9.04 -0.76 21.71
CA ASP A 23 8.61 -1.96 20.98
C ASP A 23 7.11 -1.97 20.65
N TYR A 24 6.38 -0.85 20.84
CA TYR A 24 4.95 -0.78 20.56
C TYR A 24 4.62 0.16 19.39
N LYS A 25 3.74 -0.32 18.52
CA LYS A 25 3.16 0.47 17.43
C LYS A 25 1.75 0.87 17.81
N PHE A 26 1.45 2.16 17.73
CA PHE A 26 0.07 2.65 17.77
C PHE A 26 -0.65 2.30 16.47
N VAL A 27 -1.84 1.71 16.60
CA VAL A 27 -2.71 1.27 15.50
C VAL A 27 -4.12 1.76 15.78
N THR A 28 -4.74 2.36 14.77
CA THR A 28 -6.14 2.81 14.86
C THR A 28 -7.11 1.64 14.73
N LYS A 29 -8.36 1.81 15.20
CA LYS A 29 -9.39 0.77 15.05
C LYS A 29 -9.54 0.31 13.59
N LYS A 30 -9.57 1.24 12.64
CA LYS A 30 -9.66 0.94 11.20
C LYS A 30 -8.49 0.10 10.70
N GLU A 31 -7.27 0.40 11.13
CA GLU A 31 -6.10 -0.38 10.74
C GLU A 31 -6.14 -1.80 11.34
N LEU A 32 -6.64 -1.94 12.57
CA LEU A 32 -6.83 -3.24 13.21
C LEU A 32 -7.86 -4.10 12.44
N GLU A 33 -8.95 -3.49 11.98
CA GLU A 33 -9.96 -4.12 11.11
C GLU A 33 -9.34 -4.56 9.77
N THR A 34 -8.56 -3.70 9.11
CA THR A 34 -7.89 -4.07 7.85
C THR A 34 -6.88 -5.20 7.99
N LEU A 35 -6.24 -5.32 9.16
CA LEU A 35 -5.30 -6.40 9.47
C LEU A 35 -6.00 -7.68 9.95
N GLY A 36 -7.32 -7.68 10.14
CA GLY A 36 -8.09 -8.83 10.63
C GLY A 36 -7.83 -9.15 12.11
N LEU A 37 -7.32 -8.20 12.88
CA LEU A 37 -6.90 -8.39 14.27
C LEU A 37 -7.98 -8.00 15.31
N GLU A 38 -9.23 -7.83 14.87
CA GLU A 38 -10.35 -7.42 15.75
C GLU A 38 -10.59 -8.41 16.91
N HIS A 39 -10.35 -9.70 16.67
CA HIS A 39 -10.52 -10.76 17.68
C HIS A 39 -9.55 -10.66 18.86
N LEU A 40 -8.48 -9.85 18.73
CA LEU A 40 -7.52 -9.63 19.81
C LEU A 40 -7.99 -8.54 20.78
N ILE A 41 -9.04 -7.78 20.45
CA ILE A 41 -9.57 -6.72 21.31
C ILE A 41 -10.05 -7.36 22.64
N GLY A 42 -9.51 -6.89 23.76
CA GLY A 42 -9.79 -7.44 25.10
C GLY A 42 -8.78 -8.48 25.59
N THR A 43 -7.83 -8.90 24.74
CA THR A 43 -6.66 -9.68 25.18
C THR A 43 -5.52 -8.79 25.64
N ASN A 44 -4.58 -9.34 26.41
CA ASN A 44 -3.38 -8.62 26.89
C ASN A 44 -2.39 -8.21 25.78
N LEU A 45 -2.66 -8.59 24.52
CA LEU A 45 -1.80 -8.28 23.37
C LEU A 45 -2.06 -6.87 22.80
N LEU A 46 -3.23 -6.29 23.12
CA LEU A 46 -3.61 -4.94 22.71
C LEU A 46 -3.83 -4.08 23.93
N ARG A 47 -3.07 -2.98 24.02
CA ARG A 47 -3.27 -1.99 25.08
C ARG A 47 -4.11 -0.84 24.55
N ALA A 48 -5.34 -0.73 25.02
CA ALA A 48 -6.23 0.37 24.64
C ALA A 48 -5.63 1.71 25.07
N TYR A 49 -5.54 2.67 24.15
CA TYR A 49 -5.02 4.00 24.42
C TYR A 49 -5.75 5.05 23.61
N MET A 50 -6.39 5.99 24.29
CA MET A 50 -7.19 7.08 23.72
C MET A 50 -8.25 6.58 22.72
N HIS A 51 -7.92 6.52 21.44
CA HIS A 51 -8.81 6.17 20.32
C HIS A 51 -8.29 4.99 19.46
N GLY A 52 -7.31 4.27 19.97
CA GLY A 52 -6.71 3.13 19.28
C GLY A 52 -6.09 2.15 20.26
N TYR A 53 -5.14 1.38 19.75
CA TYR A 53 -4.47 0.33 20.50
C TYR A 53 -2.97 0.37 20.24
N PHE A 54 -2.19 0.12 21.28
CA PHE A 54 -0.79 -0.24 21.14
C PHE A 54 -0.68 -1.75 20.97
N ILE A 55 0.09 -2.16 19.98
CA ILE A 55 0.43 -3.55 19.68
C ILE A 55 1.94 -3.71 19.62
N ASP A 56 2.47 -4.87 20.03
CA ASP A 56 3.89 -5.18 19.84
C ASP A 56 4.25 -5.08 18.35
N VAL A 57 5.33 -4.35 18.04
CA VAL A 57 5.86 -4.14 16.68
C VAL A 57 6.10 -5.46 15.96
N ARG A 58 6.52 -6.51 16.66
CA ARG A 58 6.76 -7.85 16.10
C ARG A 58 5.46 -8.48 15.62
N LEU A 59 4.39 -8.36 16.39
CA LEU A 59 3.06 -8.86 16.03
C LEU A 59 2.49 -8.07 14.87
N TYR A 60 2.61 -6.74 14.89
CA TYR A 60 2.19 -5.87 13.79
C TYR A 60 2.90 -6.23 12.48
N LYS A 61 4.22 -6.43 12.48
CA LYS A 61 4.98 -6.82 11.29
C LYS A 61 4.51 -8.16 10.71
N LYS A 62 4.28 -9.15 11.57
CA LYS A 62 3.75 -10.46 11.13
C LYS A 62 2.35 -10.32 10.53
N ALA A 63 1.44 -9.63 11.22
CA ALA A 63 0.09 -9.40 10.73
C ALA A 63 0.09 -8.65 9.39
N LYS A 64 0.91 -7.62 9.24
CA LYS A 64 1.07 -6.87 8.00
C LYS A 64 1.59 -7.75 6.85
N SER A 65 2.55 -8.65 7.13
CA SER A 65 3.05 -9.60 6.14
C SER A 65 1.98 -10.62 5.70
N VAL A 66 1.06 -10.99 6.60
CA VAL A 66 -0.02 -11.94 6.30
C VAL A 66 -1.20 -11.25 5.61
N ALA A 67 -1.51 -10.01 5.99
CA ALA A 67 -2.61 -9.23 5.40
C ALA A 67 -2.29 -8.80 3.96
N ASN A 68 -1.01 -8.52 3.66
CA ASN A 68 -0.58 -8.07 2.34
C ASN A 68 0.42 -9.02 1.64
N PRO A 69 0.09 -10.30 1.36
CA PRO A 69 1.01 -11.21 0.68
C PRO A 69 1.31 -10.79 -0.76
N PHE A 70 0.37 -10.09 -1.41
CA PHE A 70 0.44 -9.76 -2.83
C PHE A 70 0.89 -8.33 -3.12
N GLU A 71 1.04 -7.45 -2.11
CA GLU A 71 1.41 -6.04 -2.35
C GLU A 71 2.72 -5.91 -3.13
N TYR A 72 3.72 -6.75 -2.84
CA TYR A 72 4.98 -6.73 -3.54
C TYR A 72 4.84 -7.17 -5.01
N GLU A 73 4.06 -8.22 -5.28
CA GLU A 73 3.82 -8.69 -6.64
C GLU A 73 2.95 -7.70 -7.45
N GLU A 74 1.92 -7.14 -6.84
CA GLU A 74 1.06 -6.12 -7.44
C GLU A 74 1.84 -4.85 -7.74
N TYR A 75 2.67 -4.38 -6.81
CA TYR A 75 3.57 -3.25 -7.02
C TYR A 75 4.50 -3.49 -8.21
N ARG A 76 5.10 -4.69 -8.27
CA ARG A 76 5.98 -5.08 -9.38
C ARG A 76 5.23 -5.17 -10.70
N LYS A 77 4.05 -5.79 -10.74
CA LYS A 77 3.19 -5.84 -11.94
C LYS A 77 2.79 -4.44 -12.42
N ARG A 78 2.46 -3.54 -11.50
CA ARG A 78 2.14 -2.13 -11.81
C ARG A 78 3.33 -1.41 -12.42
N LYS A 79 4.53 -1.57 -11.84
CA LYS A 79 5.76 -0.99 -12.40
C LYS A 79 6.09 -1.52 -13.80
N ILE A 80 5.90 -2.82 -14.03
CA ILE A 80 6.09 -3.42 -15.36
C ILE A 80 5.06 -2.85 -16.34
N ARG A 81 3.79 -2.70 -15.94
CA ARG A 81 2.76 -2.09 -16.79
C ARG A 81 3.09 -0.64 -17.13
N GLU A 82 3.51 0.14 -16.15
CA GLU A 82 3.89 1.56 -16.31
C GLU A 82 5.07 1.71 -17.29
N THR A 83 6.06 0.82 -17.22
CA THR A 83 7.20 0.83 -18.16
C THR A 83 6.77 0.42 -19.57
N ILE A 84 5.94 -0.62 -19.73
CA ILE A 84 5.38 -1.02 -21.03
C ILE A 84 4.55 0.11 -21.66
N GLU A 85 3.74 0.84 -20.87
CA GLU A 85 2.95 1.96 -21.38
C GLU A 85 3.82 3.13 -21.83
N LYS A 86 4.88 3.45 -21.09
CA LYS A 86 5.88 4.46 -21.50
C LYS A 86 6.54 4.07 -22.82
N ASP A 87 6.93 2.81 -22.97
CA ASP A 87 7.53 2.30 -24.21
C ASP A 87 6.53 2.30 -25.38
N ARG A 88 5.24 2.04 -25.12
CA ARG A 88 4.17 2.13 -26.12
C ARG A 88 3.94 3.56 -26.61
N GLY A 89 4.03 4.57 -25.74
CA GLY A 89 3.90 5.98 -26.13
C GLY A 89 5.00 6.45 -27.07
N ASN A 90 6.22 5.94 -26.89
CA ASN A 90 7.37 6.23 -27.76
C ASN A 90 7.34 5.46 -29.10
N ARG A 91 6.47 4.45 -29.23
CA ARG A 91 6.29 3.74 -30.50
C ARG A 91 5.50 4.63 -31.45
N VAL A 92 6.23 5.44 -32.21
CA VAL A 92 5.71 6.22 -33.34
C VAL A 92 4.83 5.30 -34.20
N GLN A 93 3.51 5.56 -34.17
CA GLN A 93 2.57 4.98 -35.13
C GLN A 93 2.87 5.63 -36.48
N LEU A 94 3.90 5.13 -37.18
CA LEU A 94 4.17 5.49 -38.55
C LEU A 94 3.03 4.91 -39.40
N ASN A 95 1.94 5.68 -39.51
CA ASN A 95 0.99 5.55 -40.60
C ASN A 95 1.70 6.03 -41.87
N ASN A 96 2.61 5.20 -42.37
CA ASN A 96 3.36 5.43 -43.60
C ASN A 96 2.40 5.29 -44.79
N LEU A 97 1.56 6.30 -45.00
CA LEU A 97 0.83 6.43 -46.25
C LEU A 97 1.84 6.81 -47.35
N PRO A 98 1.79 6.15 -48.52
CA PRO A 98 2.66 6.49 -49.64
C PRO A 98 2.43 7.95 -50.07
N LYS A 99 3.51 8.65 -50.41
CA LYS A 99 3.47 10.08 -50.78
C LYS A 99 2.63 10.34 -52.04
N VAL A 100 2.56 9.35 -52.94
CA VAL A 100 1.79 9.38 -54.18
C VAL A 100 0.69 8.32 -54.06
N ASN A 101 -0.56 8.67 -54.40
CA ASN A 101 -1.77 7.81 -54.27
C ASN A 101 -2.26 7.51 -52.84
N LYS A 102 -2.31 8.52 -51.97
CA LYS A 102 -2.86 8.42 -50.61
C LYS A 102 -4.30 7.87 -50.57
N ASP A 103 -5.16 8.34 -51.47
CA ASP A 103 -6.58 7.95 -51.51
C ASP A 103 -6.77 6.47 -51.87
N LEU A 104 -5.90 5.94 -52.74
CA LEU A 104 -5.92 4.52 -53.10
C LEU A 104 -5.46 3.65 -51.92
N ALA A 105 -4.42 4.07 -51.20
CA ALA A 105 -3.93 3.36 -50.02
C ALA A 105 -5.00 3.30 -48.91
N LEU A 106 -5.74 4.39 -48.70
CA LEU A 106 -6.85 4.44 -47.74
C LEU A 106 -7.99 3.48 -48.13
N LYS A 107 -8.37 3.43 -49.42
CA LYS A 107 -9.37 2.48 -49.92
C LYS A 107 -8.94 1.03 -49.71
N LEU A 108 -7.70 0.69 -50.05
CA LEU A 108 -7.15 -0.65 -49.88
C LEU A 108 -7.11 -1.09 -48.40
N MET A 109 -6.75 -0.20 -47.47
CA MET A 109 -6.81 -0.48 -46.03
C MET A 109 -8.26 -0.69 -45.54
N GLY A 110 -9.21 0.10 -46.06
CA GLY A 110 -10.64 -0.06 -45.76
C GLY A 110 -11.22 -1.39 -46.23
N ASP A 111 -10.80 -1.90 -47.39
CA ASP A 111 -11.28 -3.19 -47.90
C ASP A 111 -10.65 -4.39 -47.17
N GLN A 112 -9.38 -4.29 -46.74
CA GLN A 112 -8.73 -5.32 -45.93
C GLN A 112 -9.41 -5.49 -44.56
N THR A 113 -9.82 -4.40 -43.92
CA THR A 113 -10.54 -4.46 -42.64
C THR A 113 -11.96 -5.02 -42.79
N LYS A 114 -12.64 -4.74 -43.91
CA LYS A 114 -13.95 -5.34 -44.23
C LYS A 114 -13.87 -6.82 -44.53
N LYS A 115 -12.81 -7.31 -45.18
CA LYS A 115 -12.59 -8.75 -45.42
C LYS A 115 -12.34 -9.51 -44.11
N LYS A 116 -11.47 -8.99 -43.23
CA LYS A 116 -11.21 -9.57 -41.90
C LYS A 116 -12.41 -9.61 -40.95
N LYS A 117 -13.43 -8.78 -41.18
CA LYS A 117 -14.69 -8.79 -40.40
C LYS A 117 -15.72 -9.80 -40.91
N LYS A 118 -15.51 -10.35 -42.11
CA LYS A 118 -16.41 -11.32 -42.75
C LYS A 118 -15.94 -12.76 -42.58
N GLU A 119 -14.67 -12.97 -42.22
CA GLU A 119 -14.16 -14.21 -41.62
C GLU A 119 -14.41 -14.20 -40.11
#